data_AF-A0A7G8FMV3-F1
#
_entry.id   AF-A0A7G8FMV3-F1
#
_cell.length_a   1.000
_cell.length_b   1.000
_cell.length_c   1.000
_cell.angle_alpha   90.00
_cell.angle_beta   90.00
_cell.angle_gamma   90.00
#
_symmetry.space_group_name_H-M   'P 1'
#
loop_
_entity.id
_entity.type
_entity.pdbx_description
1 polymer ?
#
loop_
_entity_poly.entity_id
_entity_poly.type
_entity_poly.pdbx_seq_one_letter_code
_entity_poly.pdbx_strand_id
1 'polypeptide(L)' 'MTFEGKRYDLNTLPDELKELVRGMQVADAQLRMHEDTLKVLAVGRQSLAMQLNEKLQSVTPLPDQG' A
#
# COMPACT_ATOMS: atom_id res chain seq x y z
N MET A 1 -10.32 -18.55 14.33
CA MET A 1 -10.47 -17.32 13.51
C MET A 1 -11.53 -16.44 14.12
N THR A 2 -11.37 -15.11 14.11
CA THR A 2 -12.45 -14.18 14.43
C THR A 2 -12.95 -13.56 13.12
N PHE A 3 -14.24 -13.63 12.86
CA PHE A 3 -14.87 -13.00 11.70
C PHE A 3 -16.17 -12.34 12.15
N GLU A 4 -16.33 -11.05 11.83
CA GLU A 4 -17.46 -10.22 12.27
C GLU A 4 -17.76 -10.33 13.77
N GLY A 5 -16.70 -10.29 14.60
CA GLY A 5 -16.82 -10.36 16.05
C GLY A 5 -17.13 -11.76 16.62
N LYS A 6 -17.33 -12.78 15.77
CA LYS A 6 -17.56 -14.17 16.20
C LYS A 6 -16.30 -15.00 16.07
N ARG A 7 -16.07 -15.89 17.05
CA ARG A 7 -14.93 -16.82 17.04
C ARG A 7 -15.37 -18.16 16.46
N TYR A 8 -14.60 -18.65 15.50
CA TYR A 8 -14.78 -19.94 14.86
C TYR A 8 -13.54 -20.82 15.05
N ASP A 9 -13.74 -22.09 15.37
CA ASP A 9 -12.67 -23.09 15.31
C ASP A 9 -12.48 -23.56 13.87
N LEU A 10 -11.33 -23.23 13.30
CA LEU A 10 -10.99 -23.55 11.90
C LEU A 10 -11.03 -25.05 11.61
N ASN A 11 -10.76 -25.90 12.59
CA ASN A 11 -10.73 -27.35 12.39
C ASN A 11 -12.14 -27.91 12.18
N THR A 12 -13.14 -27.25 12.75
CA THR A 12 -14.55 -27.66 12.68
C THR A 12 -15.28 -27.12 11.45
N LEU A 13 -14.67 -26.21 10.70
CA LEU A 13 -15.27 -25.66 9.49
C LEU A 13 -15.27 -26.68 8.35
N PRO A 14 -16.31 -26.69 7.50
CA PRO A 14 -16.27 -27.36 6.20
C PRO A 14 -15.08 -26.89 5.37
N ASP A 15 -14.56 -27.77 4.52
CA ASP A 15 -13.34 -27.49 3.75
C ASP A 15 -13.50 -26.30 2.79
N GLU A 16 -14.69 -26.13 2.19
CA GLU A 16 -15.01 -24.96 1.37
C GLU A 16 -14.81 -23.64 2.14
N LEU A 17 -15.24 -23.58 3.41
CA LEU A 17 -15.03 -22.39 4.24
C LEU A 17 -13.56 -22.20 4.60
N LYS A 18 -12.80 -23.28 4.84
CA LYS A 18 -11.36 -23.18 5.09
C LYS A 18 -10.62 -22.60 3.88
N GLU A 19 -11.00 -23.00 2.66
CA GLU A 19 -10.42 -22.47 1.43
C GLU A 19 -10.73 -20.99 1.25
N LEU A 20 -11.96 -20.55 1.53
CA LEU A 20 -12.31 -19.12 1.51
C LEU A 20 -11.47 -18.31 2.51
N VAL A 21 -11.29 -18.83 3.72
CA VAL A 21 -10.45 -18.18 4.75
C VAL A 21 -9.00 -18.05 4.29
N ARG A 22 -8.45 -19.10 3.68
CA ARG A 22 -7.08 -19.07 3.12
C ARG A 22 -6.97 -18.04 2.00
N GLY A 23 -7.92 -18.02 1.07
CA GLY A 23 -7.96 -17.04 -0.02
C GLY A 23 -7.98 -15.61 0.49
N MET A 24 -8.81 -15.33 1.50
CA MET A 24 -8.88 -14.01 2.15
C MET A 24 -7.55 -13.64 2.82
N GLN A 25 -6.91 -14.55 3.55
CA GLN A 25 -5.61 -14.28 4.19
C GLN A 25 -4.50 -13.97 3.18
N VAL A 26 -4.51 -14.65 2.02
CA VAL A 26 -3.58 -14.37 0.92
C VAL A 26 -3.84 -12.98 0.35
N ALA A 27 -5.10 -12.62 0.10
CA ALA A 27 -5.46 -11.28 -0.37
C ALA A 27 -5.03 -10.19 0.63
N ASP A 28 -5.27 -10.38 1.93
CA ASP A 28 -4.84 -9.44 2.98
C ASP A 28 -3.31 -9.30 3.06
N ALA A 29 -2.58 -10.39 2.81
CA ALA A 29 -1.11 -10.33 2.73
C ALA A 29 -0.66 -9.53 1.49
N GLN A 30 -1.28 -9.77 0.33
CA GLN A 30 -0.98 -9.03 -0.90
C GLN A 30 -1.29 -7.54 -0.75
N LEU A 31 -2.42 -7.18 -0.13
CA LEU A 31 -2.76 -5.78 0.14
C LEU A 31 -1.68 -5.10 0.99
N ARG A 32 -1.27 -5.71 2.11
CA ARG A 32 -0.21 -5.16 2.96
C ARG A 32 1.12 -4.99 2.22
N MET A 33 1.50 -5.96 1.40
CA MET A 33 2.73 -5.85 0.60
C MET A 33 2.66 -4.71 -0.42
N HIS A 34 1.51 -4.52 -1.08
CA HIS A 34 1.32 -3.43 -2.02
C HIS A 34 1.27 -2.07 -1.32
N GLU A 35 0.67 -1.97 -0.14
CA GLU A 35 0.72 -0.76 0.70
C GLU A 35 2.16 -0.38 1.05
N ASP A 36 2.99 -1.33 1.45
CA ASP A 36 4.39 -1.07 1.77
C ASP A 36 5.19 -0.66 0.53
N THR A 37 4.89 -1.25 -0.64
CA THR A 37 5.45 -0.82 -1.92
C THR A 37 5.08 0.63 -2.22
N LEU A 38 3.82 1.01 -2.04
CA LEU A 38 3.35 2.39 -2.26
C LEU A 38 4.04 3.38 -1.32
N LYS A 39 4.27 3.01 -0.05
CA LYS A 39 5.02 3.86 0.90
C LYS A 39 6.44 4.13 0.43
N VAL A 40 7.15 3.10 -0.04
CA VAL A 40 8.52 3.24 -0.57
C VAL A 40 8.54 4.15 -1.79
N LEU A 41 7.59 3.97 -2.72
CA LEU A 41 7.47 4.84 -3.90
C LEU A 41 7.18 6.29 -3.53
N ALA A 42 6.33 6.52 -2.52
CA ALA A 42 6.01 7.86 -2.04
C ALA A 42 7.25 8.58 -1.48
N VAL A 43 8.06 7.90 -0.66
CA VAL A 43 9.33 8.44 -0.14
C VAL A 43 10.30 8.73 -1.28
N GLY A 44 10.44 7.81 -2.25
CA GLY A 44 11.29 8.02 -3.42
C GLY A 44 10.88 9.25 -4.24
N ARG A 45 9.58 9.40 -4.54
CA ARG A 45 9.03 10.58 -5.22
C ARG A 45 9.31 11.87 -4.45
N GLN A 46 9.13 11.86 -3.12
CA GLN A 46 9.37 13.04 -2.29
C GLN A 46 10.85 13.45 -2.31
N SER A 47 11.78 12.50 -2.23
CA SER A 47 13.22 12.77 -2.36
C SER A 47 13.57 13.41 -3.71
N LEU A 48 13.01 12.87 -4.80
CA LEU A 48 13.20 13.45 -6.14
C LEU A 48 12.64 14.86 -6.24
N ALA A 49 11.45 15.12 -5.69
CA ALA A 49 10.85 16.46 -5.67
C ALA A 49 11.71 17.46 -4.90
N MET A 50 12.29 17.05 -3.77
CA MET A 50 13.20 17.89 -2.99
C MET A 50 14.46 18.24 -3.78
N GLN A 51 15.12 17.25 -4.38
CA GLN A 51 16.29 17.47 -5.23
C GLN A 51 15.97 18.34 -6.45
N LEU A 52 14.81 18.15 -7.06
CA LEU A 52 14.35 18.98 -8.16
C LEU A 52 14.18 20.44 -7.70
N ASN A 53 13.52 20.66 -6.56
CA ASN A 53 13.30 21.99 -6.01
C ASN A 53 14.61 22.73 -5.71
N GLU A 54 15.59 22.02 -5.13
CA GLU A 54 16.95 22.55 -4.90
C GLU A 54 17.64 22.97 -6.21
N LYS A 55 17.59 22.11 -7.22
CA LYS A 55 18.19 22.40 -8.53
C LYS A 55 17.49 23.54 -9.26
N LEU A 56 16.17 23.68 -9.12
CA LEU A 56 15.44 24.78 -9.73
C LEU A 56 15.77 26.14 -9.10
N GLN A 57 16.31 26.21 -7.88
CA GLN A 57 16.76 27.47 -7.29
C GLN A 57 17.88 28.14 -8.11
N SER A 58 18.66 27.37 -8.88
CA SER A 58 19.72 27.90 -9.74
C SER A 58 19.27 28.14 -11.18
N VAL A 59 18.00 27.90 -11.50
CA VAL A 59 17.42 28.09 -12.83
C VAL A 59 16.51 29.30 -12.81
N THR A 60 16.78 30.28 -13.67
CA THR A 60 15.87 31.43 -13.84
C THR A 60 14.57 30.94 -14.48
N PRO A 61 13.40 31.10 -13.81
CA PRO A 61 12.13 30.69 -14.39
C PRO A 61 11.74 31.62 -15.54
N LEU A 62 10.92 31.10 -16.45
CA LEU A 62 10.31 31.92 -17.50
C LEU A 62 9.38 32.96 -16.85
N PRO A 63 9.28 34.18 -17.43
CA PRO A 63 8.37 35.20 -16.93
C PRO A 63 6.92 34.71 -17.01
N ASP A 64 6.14 35.06 -15.98
CA ASP A 64 4.73 34.72 -15.88
C ASP A 64 3.97 35.36 -17.06
N GLN A 65 3.26 34.54 -17.85
CA GLN A 65 2.42 35.01 -18.94
C GLN A 65 1.01 35.20 -18.39
N GLY A 66 0.82 36.30 -17.64
CA GLY A 66 -0.49 36.77 -17.20
C GLY A 66 -1.35 37.28 -18.34
#